data_AF-A0A0D0DIE7-F1
#
_entry.id   AF-A0A0D0DIE7-F1
#
_cell.length_a   1.000
_cell.length_b   1.000
_cell.length_c   1.000
_cell.angle_alpha   90.00
_cell.angle_beta   90.00
_cell.angle_gamma   90.00
#
_symmetry.space_group_name_H-M   'P 1'
#
loop_
_entity.id
_entity.type
_entity.pdbx_description
1 polymer ?
#
loop_
_entity_poly.entity_id
_entity_poly.type
_entity_poly.pdbx_seq_one_letter_code
_entity_poly.pdbx_strand_id
1 'polypeptide(L)'
;MSPHAGVVSDDLKARIPALHRQGYSVENICNILALRKSLVYKTLAIFSKYGVITNPHQSSRISGRPRILSQADLHFLQNLIDH
;
A
#
# COMPACT_ATOMS: atom_id res chain seq x y z
N MET A 1 -3.83 2.90 27.14
CA MET A 1 -3.45 3.85 26.08
C MET A 1 -2.88 3.04 24.92
N SER A 2 -3.60 2.98 23.79
CA SER A 2 -3.25 2.11 22.64
C SER A 2 -2.12 2.71 21.80
N PRO A 3 -1.14 1.92 21.31
CA PRO A 3 -0.04 2.42 20.50
C PRO A 3 -0.51 2.56 19.05
N HIS A 4 -1.16 3.67 18.71
CA HIS A 4 -1.39 4.04 17.32
C HIS A 4 -0.13 4.72 16.79
N ALA A 5 0.83 3.91 16.38
CA ALA A 5 2.00 4.38 15.64
C ALA A 5 1.54 5.07 14.33
N GLY A 6 1.40 6.39 14.40
CA GLY A 6 1.47 7.38 13.31
C GLY A 6 1.06 6.94 11.90
N VAL A 7 -0.19 6.52 11.71
CA VAL A 7 -0.74 6.36 10.34
C VAL A 7 -1.13 7.73 9.83
N VAL A 8 -0.36 8.26 8.88
CA VAL A 8 -0.72 9.50 8.16
C VAL A 8 -1.94 9.22 7.29
N SER A 9 -2.99 10.04 7.45
CA SER A 9 -4.23 9.94 6.67
C SER A 9 -3.95 9.96 5.16
N ASP A 10 -4.76 9.23 4.40
CA ASP A 10 -4.67 9.19 2.96
C ASP A 10 -4.98 10.55 2.33
N ASP A 11 -5.81 11.39 2.96
CA ASP A 11 -6.04 12.77 2.52
C ASP A 11 -4.76 13.61 2.53
N LEU A 12 -3.93 13.46 3.57
CA LEU A 12 -2.64 14.15 3.65
C LEU A 12 -1.68 13.65 2.57
N LYS A 13 -1.70 12.35 2.28
CA LYS A 13 -0.90 11.78 1.17
C LYS A 13 -1.39 12.25 -0.19
N ALA A 14 -2.70 12.39 -0.39
CA ALA A 14 -3.29 12.89 -1.63
C ALA A 14 -2.88 14.33 -1.95
N ARG A 15 -2.66 15.15 -0.92
CA ARG A 15 -2.17 16.53 -1.08
C ARG A 15 -0.71 16.61 -1.54
N ILE A 16 0.11 15.60 -1.29
CA ILE A 16 1.54 15.62 -1.66
C ILE A 16 1.71 15.71 -3.20
N PRO A 17 1.15 14.81 -4.03
CA PRO A 17 1.25 14.95 -5.48
C PRO A 17 0.59 16.21 -6.04
N ALA A 18 -0.51 16.66 -5.43
CA ALA A 18 -1.21 17.86 -5.86
C ALA A 18 -0.33 19.12 -5.69
N LEU A 19 0.27 19.30 -4.51
CA LEU A 19 1.20 20.41 -4.25
C LEU A 19 2.47 20.31 -5.10
N HIS A 20 3.00 19.10 -5.30
CA HIS A 20 4.18 18.93 -6.17
C HIS A 20 3.89 19.34 -7.62
N ARG A 21 2.70 19.01 -8.15
CA ARG A 21 2.27 19.46 -9.50
C ARG A 21 2.07 20.96 -9.59
N GLN A 22 1.72 21.63 -8.50
CA GLN A 22 1.63 23.09 -8.42
C GLN A 22 3.00 23.78 -8.34
N GLY A 23 4.11 23.01 -8.34
CA GLY A 23 5.47 23.55 -8.35
C GLY A 23 6.07 23.80 -6.95
N TYR A 24 5.40 23.36 -5.88
CA TYR A 24 5.98 23.47 -4.53
C TYR A 24 7.17 22.53 -4.37
N SER A 25 8.26 23.03 -3.77
CA SER A 25 9.40 22.20 -3.39
C SER A 25 9.02 21.19 -2.32
N VAL A 26 9.75 20.07 -2.25
CA VAL A 26 9.54 19.04 -1.22
C VAL A 26 9.65 19.62 0.19
N GLU A 27 10.53 20.59 0.40
CA GLU A 27 10.69 21.28 1.69
C GLU A 27 9.44 22.08 2.08
N ASN A 28 8.89 22.85 1.14
CA ASN A 28 7.65 23.58 1.36
C ASN A 28 6.48 22.64 1.63
N ILE A 29 6.40 21.51 0.91
CA ILE A 29 5.36 20.49 1.14
C ILE A 29 5.48 19.89 2.55
N CYS A 30 6.70 19.59 3.01
CA CYS A 30 6.93 19.10 4.36
C CYS A 30 6.48 20.10 5.42
N ASN A 31 6.79 21.39 5.23
CA ASN A 31 6.43 22.45 6.15
C ASN A 31 4.90 22.69 6.18
N ILE A 32 4.24 22.72 5.01
CA ILE A 32 2.78 22.95 4.90
C ILE A 32 1.99 21.79 5.51
N LEU A 33 2.40 20.54 5.25
CA LEU A 33 1.66 19.35 5.69
C LEU A 33 2.15 18.81 7.05
N ALA A 34 3.18 19.43 7.64
CA ALA A 34 3.87 18.95 8.84
C ALA A 34 4.32 17.47 8.73
N LEU A 35 4.87 17.09 7.58
CA LEU A 35 5.29 15.71 7.27
C LEU A 35 6.81 15.58 7.20
N ARG A 36 7.31 14.37 7.46
CA ARG A 36 8.72 14.03 7.25
C ARG A 36 9.05 13.93 5.76
N LYS A 37 10.22 14.44 5.35
CA LYS A 37 10.74 14.36 3.97
C LYS A 37 10.69 12.95 3.40
N SER A 38 11.00 11.93 4.21
CA SER A 38 10.97 10.53 3.79
C SER A 38 9.59 10.03 3.35
N LEU A 39 8.51 10.51 3.99
CA LEU A 39 7.14 10.16 3.59
C LEU A 39 6.78 10.85 2.27
N VAL A 40 7.15 12.12 2.11
CA VAL A 40 6.91 12.88 0.89
C VAL A 40 7.57 12.23 -0.32
N TYR A 41 8.85 11.87 -0.22
CA TYR A 41 9.55 11.15 -1.29
C TYR A 41 8.93 9.79 -1.60
N LYS A 42 8.56 9.01 -0.56
CA LYS A 42 7.90 7.70 -0.78
C LYS A 42 6.57 7.87 -1.51
N THR A 43 5.73 8.81 -1.10
CA THR A 43 4.44 9.06 -1.75
C THR A 43 4.61 9.51 -3.19
N LEU A 44 5.56 10.41 -3.47
CA LEU A 44 5.86 10.85 -4.84
C LEU A 44 6.37 9.70 -5.71
N ALA A 45 7.23 8.82 -5.18
CA ALA A 45 7.72 7.66 -5.91
C ALA A 45 6.60 6.65 -6.24
N ILE A 46 5.70 6.37 -5.27
CA ILE A 46 4.53 5.50 -5.50
C ILE A 46 3.62 6.13 -6.54
N PHE A 47 3.32 7.42 -6.41
CA PHE A 47 2.44 8.14 -7.32
C PHE A 47 3.01 8.21 -8.74
N SER A 48 4.32 8.44 -8.89
CA SER A 48 4.99 8.42 -10.19
C SER A 48 4.97 7.04 -10.85
N LYS A 49 4.97 5.97 -10.05
CA LYS A 49 5.02 4.60 -10.57
C LYS A 49 3.64 4.02 -10.88
N TYR A 50 2.64 4.32 -10.06
CA TYR A 50 1.32 3.66 -10.11
C TYR A 50 0.15 4.63 -10.30
N GLY A 51 0.38 5.95 -10.27
CA GLY A 51 -0.69 6.95 -10.33
C GLY A 51 -1.57 7.04 -9.08
N VAL A 52 -1.27 6.28 -8.04
CA VAL A 52 -2.02 6.20 -6.78
C VAL A 52 -1.12 6.57 -5.60
N ILE A 53 -1.73 7.01 -4.48
CA ILE A 53 -1.03 7.49 -3.29
C ILE A 53 -0.62 6.38 -2.32
N THR A 54 -1.19 5.19 -2.50
CA THR A 54 -0.93 3.97 -1.73
C THR A 54 -0.40 2.89 -2.66
N ASN A 55 0.43 1.99 -2.13
CA ASN A 55 0.94 0.90 -2.96
C ASN A 55 -0.23 -0.07 -3.26
N PRO A 56 -0.59 -0.29 -4.54
CA PRO A 56 -1.69 -1.19 -4.89
C PRO A 56 -1.41 -2.64 -4.47
N HIS A 57 -0.14 -3.02 -4.33
CA HIS A 57 0.28 -4.33 -3.83
C HIS A 57 0.45 -4.37 -2.31
N GLN A 58 -0.09 -3.41 -1.57
CA GLN A 58 -0.02 -3.43 -0.11
C GLN A 58 -1.00 -4.45 0.48
N SER A 59 -2.19 -4.60 -0.12
CA SER A 59 -3.17 -5.63 0.26
C SER A 59 -2.65 -7.05 -0.03
N SER A 60 -1.84 -7.24 -1.06
CA SER A 60 -1.25 -8.54 -1.40
C SER A 60 -0.18 -9.01 -0.40
N ARG A 61 0.26 -8.15 0.54
CA ARG A 61 1.21 -8.53 1.60
C ARG A 61 0.54 -9.15 2.83
N ILE A 62 -0.77 -9.00 2.99
CA ILE A 62 -1.51 -9.46 4.18
C ILE A 62 -2.19 -10.81 3.96
N SER A 63 -2.21 -11.34 2.73
CA SER A 63 -2.71 -12.69 2.52
C SER A 63 -1.64 -13.68 3.00
N GLY A 64 -1.95 -14.46 4.05
CA GLY A 64 -1.17 -15.66 4.37
C GLY A 64 -0.98 -16.50 3.11
N ARG A 65 0.04 -17.36 3.06
CA ARG A 65 0.32 -18.19 1.88
C ARG A 65 -0.97 -18.93 1.50
N PRO A 66 -1.60 -18.67 0.34
CA PRO A 66 -2.81 -19.36 -0.02
C PRO A 66 -2.44 -20.84 -0.09
N ARG A 67 -3.03 -21.65 0.79
CA ARG A 67 -2.99 -23.11 0.70
C ARG A 67 -3.93 -23.48 -0.43
N ILE A 68 -3.44 -23.28 -1.65
CA ILE A 68 -4.09 -23.75 -2.86
C ILE A 68 -3.91 -25.26 -2.85
N LEU A 69 -5.02 -26.00 -2.83
CA LEU A 69 -5.00 -27.44 -3.04
C LEU A 69 -4.39 -27.70 -4.42
N SER A 70 -3.34 -28.52 -4.45
CA SER A 70 -2.73 -28.94 -5.70
C SER A 70 -3.70 -29.84 -6.47
N GLN A 71 -3.44 -30.02 -7.77
CA GLN A 71 -4.22 -30.96 -8.58
C GLN A 71 -4.22 -32.38 -8.00
N ALA A 72 -3.11 -32.79 -7.36
CA ALA A 72 -3.00 -34.07 -6.68
C ALA A 72 -3.91 -34.16 -5.44
N ASP A 73 -4.00 -33.08 -4.66
CA ASP A 73 -4.90 -33.01 -3.51
C ASP A 73 -6.37 -33.09 -3.95
N LEU A 74 -6.72 -32.41 -5.06
CA LEU A 74 -8.06 -32.48 -5.63
C LEU A 74 -8.40 -33.90 -6.12
N HIS A 75 -7.46 -34.58 -6.78
CA HIS A 75 -7.66 -35.96 -7.24
C HIS A 75 -7.78 -36.95 -6.08
N PHE A 76 -7.02 -36.74 -5.00
CA PHE A 76 -7.14 -37.54 -3.78
C PHE A 76 -8.52 -37.37 -3.15
N LEU A 77 -9.01 -36.13 -3.03
CA LEU A 77 -10.33 -35.85 -2.49
C LEU A 77 -11.45 -36.45 -3.36
N GLN A 78 -11.32 -36.36 -4.69
CA GLN A 78 -12.28 -36.95 -5.61
C GLN A 78 -12.38 -38.47 -5.43
N ASN A 79 -11.23 -39.15 -5.41
CA ASN A 79 -11.17 -40.59 -5.19
C ASN A 79 -11.75 -41.04 -3.83
N LEU A 80 -11.70 -40.17 -2.81
CA LEU A 80 -12.26 -40.45 -1.49
C LEU A 80 -13.79 -40.33 -1.47
N ILE A 81 -14.37 -39.47 -2.32
CA ILE A 81 -15.82 -39.24 -2.41
C ILE A 81 -16.50 -40.32 -3.28
N ASP A 82 -15.80 -40.82 -4.30
CA ASP A 82 -16.34 -41.81 -5.25
C ASP A 82 -16.33 -43.26 -4.72
N HIS A 83 -15.93 -43.47 -3.46
CA HIS A 83 -15.89 -44.76 -2.76
C HIS A 83 -17.01 -44.90 -1.72
#